data_AF-A0AAW1X7H7-F1
#
_entry.id   AF-A0AAW1X7H7-F1
#
_cell.length_a   1.000
_cell.length_b   1.000
_cell.length_c   1.000
_cell.angle_alpha   90.00
_cell.angle_beta   90.00
_cell.angle_gamma   90.00
#
_symmetry.space_group_name_H-M   'P 1'
#
loop_
_entity.id
_entity.type
_entity.pdbx_description
1 polymer ?
#
loop_
_entity_poly.entity_id
_entity_poly.type
_entity_poly.pdbx_seq_one_letter_code
_entity_poly.pdbx_strand_id
1 'polypeptide(L)'
;MRKVSNAAEESIHHCSFPEAEGKRDERIERSVARMMTIIDLARNIRERHNKPLKTPLRCACSILFFVLLGDGIVHPDADFLDDIAGKLKEYVLEELNVRSLVPCDDTLKYALLRAEPDFSVLGKRLGKHMGIVAKEVKAMSQESILAFEKSGEVTLSGHCLKLTDIKVIRDFKRPDGTTENDVDATGDGDVLVILDLRPDESLYDSGVAREIINRIQKLRKKSALEPTDLVEVYFDSLDQDKAVSQRILHSQEQYIRDAIGSPLLPLSVMPSHAVLVGEESFHGISGISFDIKLARPALVFNSDAIVALYSGNSEFTRYLQTYLLSRDYANLKTEFQQGNGKITVDCIENMPAVSLVLREHVYLTVGDYFCRTNSE
;
A
#
# COMPACT_ATOMS: atom_id res chain seq x y z
N MET A 1 26.99 -4.02 -0.95
CA MET A 1 27.80 -4.21 0.27
C MET A 1 29.25 -3.84 -0.03
N ARG A 2 29.77 -2.76 0.58
CA ARG A 2 31.20 -2.34 0.58
C ARG A 2 31.52 -1.46 1.81
N LYS A 3 30.66 -1.53 2.84
CA LYS A 3 30.62 -0.57 3.97
C LYS A 3 31.10 -1.17 5.31
N VAL A 4 31.69 -2.37 5.32
CA VAL A 4 31.92 -3.12 6.57
C VAL A 4 33.39 -3.44 6.89
N SER A 5 34.36 -3.13 6.02
CA SER A 5 35.79 -3.28 6.38
C SER A 5 36.64 -2.07 5.96
N ASN A 6 37.48 -1.59 6.90
CA ASN A 6 38.48 -0.53 6.69
C ASN A 6 39.77 -1.04 6.03
N ALA A 7 39.82 -2.33 5.69
CA ALA A 7 40.88 -2.95 4.91
C ALA A 7 40.21 -3.73 3.79
N ALA A 8 40.35 -3.27 2.55
CA ALA A 8 39.94 -4.03 1.38
C ALA A 8 40.98 -3.80 0.30
N GLU A 9 41.55 -4.88 -0.23
CA GLU A 9 42.45 -4.85 -1.38
C GLU A 9 41.74 -4.24 -2.61
N GLU A 10 42.50 -3.63 -3.54
CA GLU A 10 41.97 -2.92 -4.72
C GLU A 10 41.12 -3.80 -5.64
N SER A 11 41.28 -5.12 -5.58
CA SER A 11 40.59 -6.08 -6.44
C SER A 11 40.20 -7.34 -5.67
N ILE A 12 39.00 -7.84 -5.98
CA ILE A 12 38.47 -9.11 -5.43
C ILE A 12 39.37 -10.31 -5.73
N HIS A 13 40.22 -10.21 -6.75
CA HIS A 13 41.17 -11.25 -7.15
C HIS A 13 42.37 -11.38 -6.20
N HIS A 14 42.58 -10.39 -5.32
CA HIS A 14 43.62 -10.42 -4.28
C HIS A 14 43.08 -10.83 -2.92
N CYS A 15 41.76 -10.95 -2.77
CA CYS A 15 41.14 -11.41 -1.54
C CYS A 15 41.29 -12.93 -1.40
N SER A 16 41.54 -13.38 -0.18
CA SER A 16 41.49 -14.80 0.15
C SER A 16 40.07 -15.33 0.00
N PHE A 17 39.94 -16.60 -0.42
CA PHE A 17 38.63 -17.24 -0.51
C PHE A 17 38.02 -17.33 0.89
N PRO A 18 36.73 -17.00 1.08
CA PRO A 18 36.12 -17.07 2.40
C PRO A 18 36.13 -18.52 2.89
N GLU A 19 36.71 -18.73 4.07
CA GLU A 19 36.66 -20.01 4.77
C GLU A 19 35.36 -20.09 5.58
N ALA A 20 34.82 -21.31 5.76
CA ALA A 20 33.57 -21.50 6.49
C ALA A 20 33.80 -21.26 7.99
N GLU A 21 33.45 -20.08 8.46
CA GLU A 21 33.45 -19.74 9.88
C GLU A 21 32.05 -19.94 10.49
N GLY A 22 32.00 -20.60 11.66
CA GLY A 22 30.77 -20.82 12.43
C GLY A 22 30.18 -22.22 12.31
N LYS A 23 29.15 -22.49 13.11
CA LYS A 23 28.35 -23.72 13.04
C LYS A 23 27.05 -23.42 12.31
N ARG A 24 26.63 -24.33 11.43
CA ARG A 24 25.28 -24.30 10.86
C ARG A 24 24.28 -24.53 11.97
N ASP A 25 23.28 -23.67 12.04
CA ASP A 25 22.16 -23.83 12.94
C ASP A 25 20.99 -24.45 12.18
N GLU A 26 20.76 -25.74 12.42
CA GLU A 26 19.66 -26.49 11.79
C GLU A 26 18.29 -25.87 12.06
N ARG A 27 18.13 -25.14 13.18
CA ARG A 27 16.89 -24.40 13.47
C ARG A 27 16.68 -23.32 12.42
N ILE A 28 17.70 -22.49 12.17
CA ILE A 28 17.61 -21.38 11.22
C ILE A 28 17.38 -21.90 9.81
N GLU A 29 18.09 -22.97 9.41
CA GLU A 29 17.89 -23.60 8.10
C GLU A 29 16.44 -24.07 7.94
N ARG A 30 15.86 -24.69 8.98
CA ARG A 30 14.45 -25.10 8.98
C ARG A 30 13.51 -23.91 8.91
N SER A 31 13.79 -22.83 9.63
CA SER A 31 12.97 -21.61 9.59
C SER A 31 13.00 -20.96 8.20
N VAL A 32 14.17 -20.88 7.56
CA VAL A 32 14.30 -20.32 6.21
C VAL A 32 13.62 -21.21 5.16
N ALA A 33 13.78 -22.53 5.25
CA ALA A 33 13.13 -23.46 4.33
C ALA A 33 11.59 -23.34 4.38
N ARG A 34 11.03 -23.29 5.59
CA ARG A 34 9.58 -23.09 5.79
C ARG A 34 9.10 -21.74 5.26
N MET A 35 9.89 -20.68 5.45
CA MET A 35 9.59 -19.35 4.88
C MET A 35 9.50 -19.41 3.35
N MET A 36 10.42 -20.12 2.69
CA MET A 36 10.38 -20.31 1.23
C MET A 36 9.10 -21.04 0.80
N THR A 37 8.74 -22.13 1.48
CA THR A 37 7.49 -22.86 1.21
C THR A 37 6.26 -21.95 1.33
N ILE A 38 6.21 -21.09 2.37
CA ILE A 38 5.12 -20.11 2.55
C ILE A 38 5.04 -19.15 1.37
N ILE A 39 6.18 -18.62 0.92
CA ILE A 39 6.24 -17.70 -0.21
C ILE A 39 5.72 -18.37 -1.48
N ASP A 40 6.12 -19.63 -1.73
CA ASP A 40 5.68 -20.38 -2.90
C ASP A 40 4.17 -20.70 -2.85
N LEU A 41 3.65 -21.11 -1.68
CA LEU A 41 2.22 -21.33 -1.48
C LEU A 41 1.40 -20.05 -1.72
N ALA A 42 1.87 -18.90 -1.21
CA ALA A 42 1.21 -17.62 -1.44
C ALA A 42 1.27 -17.16 -2.91
N ARG A 43 2.40 -17.41 -3.60
CA ARG A 43 2.54 -17.13 -5.04
C ARG A 43 1.56 -17.97 -5.87
N ASN A 44 1.42 -19.25 -5.54
CA ASN A 44 0.45 -20.14 -6.19
C ASN A 44 -0.98 -19.61 -6.05
N ILE A 45 -1.37 -19.11 -4.87
CA ILE A 45 -2.69 -18.49 -4.67
C ILE A 45 -2.85 -17.27 -5.60
N ARG A 46 -1.85 -16.39 -5.68
CA ARG A 46 -1.90 -15.21 -6.56
C ARG A 46 -2.00 -15.56 -8.04
N GLU A 47 -1.27 -16.58 -8.48
CA GLU A 47 -1.29 -17.05 -9.86
C GLU A 47 -2.67 -17.61 -10.24
N ARG A 48 -3.30 -18.41 -9.36
CA ARG A 48 -4.67 -18.91 -9.60
C ARG A 48 -5.70 -17.80 -9.78
N HIS A 49 -5.52 -16.69 -9.07
CA HIS A 49 -6.42 -15.53 -9.12
C HIS A 49 -5.96 -14.43 -10.10
N ASN A 50 -4.94 -14.69 -10.92
CA ASN A 50 -4.35 -13.73 -11.86
C ASN A 50 -4.01 -12.36 -11.22
N LYS A 51 -3.52 -12.36 -9.97
CA LYS A 51 -3.08 -11.15 -9.25
C LYS A 51 -1.56 -10.98 -9.36
N PRO A 52 -1.04 -10.04 -10.16
CA PRO A 52 0.41 -9.85 -10.30
C PRO A 52 1.06 -9.40 -8.99
N LEU A 53 2.28 -9.87 -8.71
CA LEU A 53 3.08 -9.47 -7.53
C LEU A 53 3.35 -7.96 -7.43
N LYS A 54 3.25 -7.24 -8.55
CA LYS A 54 3.39 -5.77 -8.62
C LYS A 54 2.25 -5.04 -7.91
N THR A 55 1.09 -5.67 -7.75
CA THR A 55 -0.08 -5.07 -7.12
C THR A 55 -0.07 -5.42 -5.63
N PRO A 56 0.05 -4.44 -4.72
CA PRO A 56 -0.03 -4.69 -3.30
C PRO A 56 -1.44 -5.20 -2.93
N LEU A 57 -1.54 -6.14 -1.98
CA LEU A 57 -2.82 -6.61 -1.44
C LEU A 57 -3.10 -6.01 -0.06
N ARG A 58 -4.40 -5.78 0.22
CA ARG A 58 -4.93 -4.97 1.32
C ARG A 58 -4.32 -5.28 2.67
N CYS A 59 -4.50 -6.49 3.17
CA CYS A 59 -4.13 -6.83 4.54
C CYS A 59 -4.30 -8.34 4.77
N ALA A 60 -3.43 -8.87 5.64
CA ALA A 60 -3.36 -10.23 6.13
C ALA A 60 -3.15 -11.30 5.04
N CYS A 61 -1.88 -11.55 4.71
CA CYS A 61 -1.52 -12.96 4.61
C CYS A 61 -1.65 -13.50 6.04
N SER A 62 -2.81 -14.10 6.33
CA SER A 62 -3.00 -14.85 7.56
C SER A 62 -2.33 -16.19 7.32
N ILE A 63 -1.04 -16.25 7.63
CA ILE A 63 -0.33 -17.53 7.59
C ILE A 63 -0.84 -18.31 8.80
N LEU A 64 -1.67 -19.32 8.57
CA LEU A 64 -1.89 -20.35 9.57
C LEU A 64 -0.73 -21.33 9.45
N PHE A 65 0.14 -21.29 10.45
CA PHE A 65 1.29 -22.17 10.46
C PHE A 65 0.94 -23.49 11.15
N PHE A 66 1.24 -24.59 10.47
CA PHE A 66 1.16 -25.94 11.02
C PHE A 66 2.45 -26.66 10.70
N VAL A 67 2.92 -27.54 11.58
CA VAL A 67 4.07 -28.40 11.33
C VAL A 67 3.65 -29.81 11.68
N LEU A 68 3.73 -30.73 10.71
CA LEU A 68 3.86 -32.16 10.93
C LEU A 68 5.31 -32.54 10.62
N LEU A 69 6.20 -32.41 11.60
CA LEU A 69 7.47 -33.12 11.49
C LEU A 69 7.19 -34.62 11.65
N GLY A 70 7.84 -35.42 10.80
CA GLY A 70 7.78 -36.87 10.78
C GLY A 70 7.78 -37.47 12.19
N ASP A 71 6.92 -38.47 12.36
CA ASP A 71 6.59 -39.14 13.61
C ASP A 71 6.01 -38.24 14.70
N GLY A 72 4.85 -37.64 14.38
CA GLY A 72 3.72 -37.62 15.32
C GLY A 72 3.71 -36.53 16.39
N ILE A 73 4.12 -35.30 16.08
CA ILE A 73 3.93 -34.15 16.99
C ILE A 73 3.48 -32.92 16.21
N VAL A 74 2.17 -32.58 16.33
CA VAL A 74 1.64 -31.26 15.99
C VAL A 74 1.88 -30.36 17.20
N HIS A 75 3.00 -29.63 17.21
CA HIS A 75 3.13 -28.44 18.03
C HIS A 75 3.14 -27.22 17.10
N PRO A 76 2.37 -26.15 17.39
CA PRO A 76 2.70 -24.84 16.84
C PRO A 76 4.08 -24.50 17.38
N ASP A 77 5.08 -24.61 16.52
CA ASP A 77 6.48 -24.36 16.87
C ASP A 77 6.61 -22.87 17.21
N ALA A 78 6.48 -22.53 18.50
CA ALA A 78 6.46 -21.15 18.98
C ALA A 78 7.73 -20.41 18.56
N ASP A 79 8.86 -21.12 18.55
CA ASP A 79 10.14 -20.62 18.06
C ASP A 79 10.07 -20.15 16.61
N PHE A 80 9.35 -20.88 15.75
CA PHE A 80 9.20 -20.51 14.35
C PHE A 80 8.15 -19.39 14.15
N LEU A 81 7.06 -19.42 14.92
CA LEU A 81 6.08 -18.33 14.92
C LEU A 81 6.74 -17.01 15.33
N ASP A 82 7.64 -17.05 16.31
CA ASP A 82 8.47 -15.92 16.72
C ASP A 82 9.48 -15.52 15.64
N ASP A 83 10.12 -16.47 14.97
CA ASP A 83 11.04 -16.19 13.85
C ASP A 83 10.30 -15.48 12.69
N ILE A 84 9.09 -15.94 12.34
CA ILE A 84 8.21 -15.34 11.32
C ILE A 84 7.67 -13.99 11.76
N ALA A 85 7.26 -13.83 13.01
CA ALA A 85 6.73 -12.57 13.53
C ALA A 85 7.84 -11.52 13.71
N GLY A 86 9.07 -11.97 13.94
CA GLY A 86 10.27 -11.16 14.12
C GLY A 86 11.06 -10.97 12.84
N LYS A 87 12.21 -11.65 12.75
CA LYS A 87 13.26 -11.36 11.75
C LYS A 87 12.86 -11.74 10.31
N LEU A 88 12.05 -12.79 10.14
CA LEU A 88 11.65 -13.26 8.81
C LEU A 88 10.44 -12.52 8.25
N LYS A 89 9.76 -11.71 9.08
CA LYS A 89 8.56 -10.96 8.70
C LYS A 89 8.79 -10.07 7.49
N GLU A 90 9.84 -9.26 7.54
CA GLU A 90 10.14 -8.26 6.49
C GLU A 90 10.37 -8.95 5.14
N TYR A 91 11.11 -10.05 5.12
CA TYR A 91 11.33 -10.84 3.91
C TYR A 91 10.02 -11.35 3.29
N VAL A 92 9.10 -11.85 4.11
CA VAL A 92 7.79 -12.33 3.63
C VAL A 92 6.93 -11.17 3.13
N LEU A 93 6.92 -10.03 3.84
CA LEU A 93 6.17 -8.84 3.43
C LEU A 93 6.67 -8.27 2.10
N GLU A 94 7.99 -8.21 1.90
CA GLU A 94 8.62 -7.71 0.68
C GLU A 94 8.39 -8.65 -0.51
N GLU A 95 8.68 -9.94 -0.35
CA GLU A 95 8.53 -10.93 -1.42
C GLU A 95 7.08 -11.11 -1.87
N LEU A 96 6.14 -11.04 -0.92
CA LEU A 96 4.72 -11.14 -1.21
C LEU A 96 4.08 -9.78 -1.44
N ASN A 97 4.74 -8.64 -1.27
CA ASN A 97 4.13 -7.31 -1.39
C ASN A 97 2.75 -7.24 -0.68
N VAL A 98 2.74 -7.62 0.60
CA VAL A 98 1.55 -7.61 1.46
C VAL A 98 1.77 -6.63 2.60
N ARG A 99 0.71 -5.95 3.05
CA ARG A 99 0.82 -4.90 4.07
C ARG A 99 1.03 -5.45 5.48
N SER A 100 0.48 -6.62 5.75
CA SER A 100 0.52 -7.23 7.08
C SER A 100 0.55 -8.74 7.01
N LEU A 101 1.27 -9.30 7.99
CA LEU A 101 1.40 -10.71 8.26
C LEU A 101 0.83 -10.98 9.64
N VAL A 102 -0.12 -11.91 9.73
CA VAL A 102 -0.71 -12.31 11.01
C VAL A 102 -0.47 -13.80 11.18
N PRO A 103 0.46 -14.21 12.06
CA PRO A 103 0.54 -15.60 12.48
C PRO A 103 -0.70 -15.94 13.29
N CYS A 104 -1.32 -17.08 13.01
CA CYS A 104 -2.45 -17.59 13.79
C CYS A 104 -2.09 -18.96 14.37
N ASP A 105 -2.32 -19.11 15.67
CA ASP A 105 -2.11 -20.30 16.48
C ASP A 105 -3.40 -21.14 16.62
N ASP A 106 -4.58 -20.49 16.56
CA ASP A 106 -5.87 -21.17 16.65
C ASP A 106 -6.25 -21.87 15.34
N THR A 107 -6.30 -23.19 15.43
CA THR A 107 -6.48 -24.11 14.31
C THR A 107 -7.94 -24.19 13.85
N LEU A 108 -8.88 -24.06 14.76
CA LEU A 108 -10.32 -24.26 14.51
C LEU A 108 -10.98 -23.03 13.87
N LYS A 109 -10.30 -21.88 13.93
CA LYS A 109 -10.78 -20.62 13.38
C LYS A 109 -10.85 -20.64 11.85
N TYR A 110 -9.86 -21.27 11.19
CA TYR A 110 -9.74 -21.26 9.72
C TYR A 110 -9.56 -22.65 9.09
N ALA A 111 -9.45 -23.72 9.88
CA ALA A 111 -9.38 -25.08 9.36
C ALA A 111 -10.54 -25.96 9.88
N LEU A 112 -11.06 -26.78 8.98
CA LEU A 112 -12.00 -27.88 9.24
C LEU A 112 -11.20 -29.18 9.23
N LEU A 113 -11.08 -29.81 10.40
CA LEU A 113 -10.44 -31.11 10.54
C LEU A 113 -11.41 -32.22 10.10
N ARG A 114 -10.93 -33.10 9.22
CA ARG A 114 -11.60 -34.33 8.80
C ARG A 114 -10.65 -35.50 8.98
N ALA A 115 -11.10 -36.54 9.67
CA ALA A 115 -10.33 -37.77 9.80
C ALA A 115 -10.77 -38.77 8.71
N GLU A 116 -9.82 -39.22 7.90
CA GLU A 116 -10.01 -40.28 6.93
C GLU A 116 -9.25 -41.54 7.36
N PRO A 117 -9.91 -42.69 7.48
CA PRO A 117 -9.22 -43.94 7.81
C PRO A 117 -8.37 -44.40 6.62
N ASP A 118 -7.14 -44.87 6.87
CA ASP A 118 -6.35 -45.52 5.83
C ASP A 118 -6.90 -46.92 5.54
N PHE A 119 -7.66 -47.03 4.45
CA PHE A 119 -8.27 -48.27 4.02
C PHE A 119 -7.27 -49.39 3.72
N SER A 120 -6.03 -49.06 3.36
CA SER A 120 -4.99 -50.04 3.00
C SER A 120 -4.41 -50.73 4.23
N VAL A 121 -4.19 -49.97 5.31
CA VAL A 121 -3.62 -50.47 6.56
C VAL A 121 -4.70 -51.11 7.42
N LEU A 122 -5.81 -50.40 7.63
CA LEU A 122 -6.89 -50.86 8.50
C LEU A 122 -7.71 -51.99 7.89
N GLY A 123 -7.82 -52.05 6.55
CA GLY A 123 -8.50 -53.15 5.87
C GLY A 123 -7.86 -54.52 6.16
N LYS A 124 -6.52 -54.57 6.24
CA LYS A 124 -5.77 -55.80 6.57
C LYS A 124 -5.90 -56.21 8.03
N ARG A 125 -6.01 -55.25 8.96
CA ARG A 125 -6.11 -55.50 10.40
C ARG A 125 -7.53 -55.83 10.88
N LEU A 126 -8.52 -55.06 10.42
CA LEU A 126 -9.87 -55.06 11.01
C LEU A 126 -10.90 -55.83 10.19
N GLY A 127 -10.63 -56.12 8.91
CA GLY A 127 -11.51 -56.92 8.05
C GLY A 127 -12.98 -56.46 8.11
N LYS A 128 -13.86 -57.31 8.66
CA LYS A 128 -15.31 -57.05 8.79
C LYS A 128 -15.65 -55.86 9.70
N HIS A 129 -14.79 -55.52 10.67
CA HIS A 129 -15.02 -54.41 11.60
C HIS A 129 -14.63 -53.05 11.02
N MET A 130 -13.94 -53.02 9.88
CA MET A 130 -13.47 -51.79 9.23
C MET A 130 -14.62 -50.83 8.88
N GLY A 131 -15.76 -51.35 8.42
CA GLY A 131 -16.90 -50.51 8.05
C GLY A 131 -17.50 -49.74 9.23
N ILE A 132 -17.43 -50.29 10.44
CA ILE A 132 -17.93 -49.66 11.67
C ILE A 132 -16.92 -48.61 12.13
N VAL A 133 -15.65 -48.99 12.22
CA VAL A 133 -14.55 -48.10 12.62
C VAL A 133 -14.41 -46.92 11.66
N ALA A 134 -14.52 -47.14 10.35
CA ALA A 134 -14.44 -46.07 9.35
C ALA A 134 -15.58 -45.05 9.48
N LYS A 135 -16.78 -45.47 9.90
CA LYS A 135 -17.89 -44.54 10.18
C LYS A 135 -17.62 -43.72 11.43
N GLU A 136 -17.10 -44.33 12.50
CA GLU A 136 -16.74 -43.62 13.72
C GLU A 136 -15.59 -42.63 13.49
N VAL A 137 -14.55 -43.02 12.75
CA VAL A 137 -13.43 -42.14 12.38
C VAL A 137 -13.95 -40.91 11.61
N LYS A 138 -14.83 -41.11 10.62
CA LYS A 138 -15.42 -40.00 9.86
C LYS A 138 -16.39 -39.14 10.66
N ALA A 139 -16.95 -39.66 11.75
CA ALA A 139 -17.89 -38.96 12.63
C ALA A 139 -17.21 -38.28 13.83
N MET A 140 -15.88 -38.35 13.94
CA MET A 140 -15.14 -37.69 15.03
C MET A 140 -15.38 -36.17 15.01
N SER A 141 -15.61 -35.60 16.20
CA SER A 141 -15.67 -34.14 16.36
C SER A 141 -14.29 -33.52 16.18
N GLN A 142 -14.23 -32.22 15.82
CA GLN A 142 -12.97 -31.51 15.66
C GLN A 142 -12.10 -31.56 16.93
N GLU A 143 -12.73 -31.45 18.10
CA GLU A 143 -12.08 -31.58 19.41
C GLU A 143 -11.48 -32.98 19.62
N SER A 144 -12.19 -34.02 19.18
CA SER A 144 -11.72 -35.41 19.27
C SER A 144 -10.55 -35.68 18.33
N ILE A 145 -10.56 -35.06 17.14
CA ILE A 145 -9.45 -35.15 16.19
C ILE A 145 -8.21 -34.45 16.75
N LEU A 146 -8.36 -33.26 17.34
CA LEU A 146 -7.27 -32.56 18.02
C LEU A 146 -6.72 -33.34 19.22
N ALA A 147 -7.61 -33.98 20.00
CA ALA A 147 -7.21 -34.83 21.12
C ALA A 147 -6.42 -36.05 20.62
N PHE A 148 -6.86 -36.68 19.53
CA PHE A 148 -6.17 -37.79 18.89
C PHE A 148 -4.78 -37.40 18.37
N GLU A 149 -4.63 -36.22 17.75
CA GLU A 149 -3.32 -35.73 17.31
C GLU A 149 -2.36 -35.48 18.49
N LYS A 150 -2.88 -35.08 19.66
CA LYS A 150 -2.07 -34.90 20.87
C LYS A 150 -1.73 -36.22 21.57
N SER A 151 -2.67 -37.17 21.60
CA SER A 151 -2.48 -38.45 22.32
C SER A 151 -1.73 -39.49 21.49
N GLY A 152 -1.75 -39.37 20.15
CA GLY A 152 -1.13 -40.31 19.21
C GLY A 152 -1.88 -41.64 19.03
N GLU A 153 -2.87 -41.91 19.90
CA GLU A 153 -3.70 -43.10 19.87
C GLU A 153 -5.14 -42.78 20.28
N VAL A 154 -6.13 -43.41 19.63
CA VAL A 154 -7.56 -43.34 20.00
C VAL A 154 -8.17 -44.74 19.99
N THR A 155 -9.04 -45.01 20.96
CA THR A 155 -9.79 -46.28 20.98
C THR A 155 -11.19 -46.05 20.41
N LEU A 156 -11.47 -46.64 19.25
CA LEU A 156 -12.79 -46.63 18.61
C LEU A 156 -13.30 -48.05 18.45
N SER A 157 -14.57 -48.29 18.82
CA SER A 157 -15.20 -49.63 18.77
C SER A 157 -14.36 -50.78 19.37
N GLY A 158 -13.60 -50.51 20.45
CA GLY A 158 -12.75 -51.52 21.11
C GLY A 158 -11.41 -51.80 20.42
N HIS A 159 -11.05 -51.04 19.39
CA HIS A 159 -9.77 -51.14 18.69
C HIS A 159 -8.92 -49.88 18.91
N CYS A 160 -7.66 -50.07 19.30
CA CYS A 160 -6.69 -48.97 19.37
C CYS A 160 -6.17 -48.63 17.96
N LEU A 161 -6.41 -47.39 17.54
CA LEU A 161 -5.95 -46.81 16.29
C LEU A 161 -4.79 -45.86 16.58
N LYS A 162 -3.73 -45.97 15.77
CA LYS A 162 -2.54 -45.12 15.86
C LYS A 162 -2.54 -44.06 14.77
N LEU A 163 -1.63 -43.09 14.86
CA LEU A 163 -1.42 -42.05 13.82
C LEU A 163 -1.20 -42.63 12.40
N THR A 164 -0.65 -43.84 12.28
CA THR A 164 -0.46 -44.51 10.98
C THR A 164 -1.77 -45.04 10.37
N ASP A 165 -2.82 -45.18 11.18
CA ASP A 165 -4.08 -45.78 10.78
C ASP A 165 -5.10 -44.73 10.29
N ILE A 166 -4.95 -43.46 10.71
CA ILE A 166 -5.88 -42.37 10.41
C ILE A 166 -5.12 -41.22 9.76
N LYS A 167 -5.54 -40.84 8.56
CA LYS A 167 -5.07 -39.64 7.88
C LYS A 167 -5.96 -38.46 8.26
N VAL A 168 -5.40 -37.49 8.97
CA VAL A 168 -6.10 -36.23 9.26
C VAL A 168 -5.94 -35.29 8.07
N ILE A 169 -7.06 -34.93 7.45
CA ILE A 169 -7.15 -33.94 6.38
C ILE A 169 -7.64 -32.63 6.98
N ARG A 170 -6.96 -31.52 6.65
CA ARG A 170 -7.33 -30.17 7.04
C ARG A 170 -7.90 -29.47 5.82
N ASP A 171 -9.22 -29.36 5.77
CA ASP A 171 -9.88 -28.54 4.75
C ASP A 171 -9.92 -27.09 5.20
N PHE A 172 -9.78 -26.15 4.27
CA PHE A 172 -9.92 -24.73 4.59
C PHE A 172 -11.37 -24.40 4.96
N LYS A 173 -11.57 -23.84 6.16
CA LYS A 173 -12.86 -23.29 6.60
C LYS A 173 -12.89 -21.82 6.21
N ARG A 174 -13.64 -21.50 5.16
CA ARG A 174 -13.86 -20.11 4.75
C ARG A 174 -14.57 -19.34 5.86
N PRO A 175 -14.12 -18.12 6.19
CA PRO A 175 -14.87 -17.26 7.11
C PRO A 175 -16.27 -16.94 6.58
N ASP A 176 -17.24 -16.80 7.48
CA ASP A 176 -18.62 -16.46 7.12
C ASP A 176 -18.66 -15.09 6.42
N GLY A 177 -19.34 -15.03 5.26
CA GLY A 177 -19.49 -13.80 4.47
C GLY A 177 -18.39 -13.52 3.43
N THR A 178 -17.51 -14.48 3.15
CA THR A 178 -16.44 -14.36 2.13
C THR A 178 -16.66 -15.31 0.95
N THR A 179 -16.26 -14.92 -0.26
CA THR A 179 -16.33 -15.77 -1.47
C THR A 179 -14.97 -16.37 -1.85
N GLU A 180 -14.93 -17.30 -2.81
CA GLU A 180 -13.69 -17.90 -3.34
C GLU A 180 -12.73 -16.90 -3.95
N ASN A 181 -13.26 -15.80 -4.49
CA ASN A 181 -12.45 -14.74 -5.09
C ASN A 181 -11.91 -13.75 -4.05
N ASP A 182 -12.46 -13.76 -2.84
CA ASP A 182 -12.10 -12.84 -1.77
C ASP A 182 -11.02 -13.42 -0.86
N VAL A 183 -11.10 -14.73 -0.55
CA VAL A 183 -10.14 -15.41 0.32
C VAL A 183 -9.90 -16.81 -0.21
N ASP A 184 -8.62 -17.15 -0.35
CA ASP A 184 -8.18 -18.46 -0.79
C ASP A 184 -7.05 -18.98 0.10
N ALA A 185 -6.91 -20.29 0.16
CA ALA A 185 -5.96 -20.98 1.02
C ALA A 185 -5.27 -22.13 0.29
N THR A 186 -4.01 -22.39 0.62
CA THR A 186 -3.27 -23.55 0.14
C THR A 186 -2.31 -24.02 1.20
N GLY A 187 -2.20 -25.33 1.36
CA GLY A 187 -1.27 -25.92 2.30
C GLY A 187 -0.57 -27.14 1.72
N ASP A 188 0.54 -27.51 2.36
CA ASP A 188 1.40 -28.64 1.99
C ASP A 188 1.36 -29.74 3.08
N GLY A 189 0.29 -29.76 3.89
CA GLY A 189 0.13 -30.66 5.04
C GLY A 189 0.75 -30.08 6.32
N ASP A 190 2.03 -29.75 6.25
CA ASP A 190 2.68 -28.71 7.06
C ASP A 190 2.21 -27.37 6.48
N VAL A 191 1.96 -26.31 7.21
CA VAL A 191 1.64 -24.97 6.67
C VAL A 191 0.33 -24.87 5.87
N LEU A 192 -0.54 -23.97 6.33
CA LEU A 192 -1.73 -23.54 5.60
C LEU A 192 -1.66 -22.02 5.40
N VAL A 193 -1.29 -21.59 4.21
CA VAL A 193 -1.27 -20.16 3.88
C VAL A 193 -2.65 -19.73 3.44
N ILE A 194 -3.20 -18.69 4.09
CA ILE A 194 -4.45 -18.06 3.70
C ILE A 194 -4.15 -16.64 3.26
N LEU A 195 -4.69 -16.27 2.10
CA LEU A 195 -4.50 -14.95 1.52
C LEU A 195 -5.86 -14.28 1.28
N ASP A 196 -6.02 -13.09 1.85
CA ASP A 196 -7.12 -12.19 1.51
C ASP A 196 -6.79 -11.43 0.22
N LEU A 197 -7.64 -11.62 -0.78
CA LEU A 197 -7.51 -11.10 -2.14
C LEU A 197 -8.42 -9.89 -2.39
N ARG A 198 -9.21 -9.46 -1.38
CA ARG A 198 -10.12 -8.34 -1.53
C ARG A 198 -9.36 -7.05 -1.85
N PRO A 199 -9.77 -6.30 -2.88
CA PRO A 199 -9.17 -5.01 -3.16
C PRO A 199 -9.43 -4.06 -1.99
N ASP A 200 -8.38 -3.33 -1.58
CA ASP A 200 -8.56 -2.13 -0.76
C ASP A 200 -8.92 -0.97 -1.65
N GLU A 201 -10.01 -0.28 -1.33
CA GLU A 201 -10.26 1.03 -1.92
C GLU A 201 -9.06 1.96 -1.65
N SER A 202 -8.41 1.91 -0.49
CA SER A 202 -7.23 2.72 -0.18
C SER A 202 -5.99 2.37 -1.02
N LEU A 203 -5.78 1.10 -1.39
CA LEU A 203 -4.68 0.68 -2.26
C LEU A 203 -4.97 1.00 -3.71
N TYR A 204 -6.22 0.85 -4.12
CA TYR A 204 -6.66 1.30 -5.43
C TYR A 204 -6.45 2.82 -5.55
N ASP A 205 -6.93 3.60 -4.58
CA ASP A 205 -6.78 5.05 -4.52
C ASP A 205 -5.29 5.46 -4.53
N SER A 206 -4.43 4.77 -3.75
CA SER A 206 -2.98 4.99 -3.75
C SER A 206 -2.31 4.64 -5.08
N GLY A 207 -2.74 3.55 -5.72
CA GLY A 207 -2.28 3.13 -7.05
C GLY A 207 -2.62 4.19 -8.11
N VAL A 208 -3.85 4.69 -8.09
CA VAL A 208 -4.30 5.78 -8.97
C VAL A 208 -3.52 7.07 -8.69
N ALA A 209 -3.34 7.44 -7.42
CA ALA A 209 -2.55 8.62 -7.04
C ALA A 209 -1.10 8.54 -7.53
N ARG A 210 -0.46 7.37 -7.40
CA ARG A 210 0.88 7.13 -7.92
C ARG A 210 0.93 7.24 -9.44
N GLU A 211 -0.11 6.80 -10.13
CA GLU A 211 -0.21 6.98 -11.57
C GLU A 211 -0.35 8.45 -11.96
N ILE A 212 -1.22 9.21 -11.29
CA ILE A 212 -1.37 10.66 -11.48
C ILE A 212 -0.02 11.36 -11.31
N ILE A 213 0.70 11.09 -10.20
CA ILE A 213 2.04 11.64 -9.94
C ILE A 213 3.00 11.29 -11.09
N ASN A 214 3.02 10.03 -11.53
CA ASN A 214 3.87 9.60 -12.65
C ASN A 214 3.54 10.35 -13.95
N ARG A 215 2.27 10.63 -14.23
CA ARG A 215 1.86 11.42 -15.41
C ARG A 215 2.32 12.87 -15.28
N ILE A 216 2.13 13.49 -14.11
CA ILE A 216 2.59 14.86 -13.84
C ILE A 216 4.11 14.97 -14.02
N GLN A 217 4.87 14.01 -13.50
CA GLN A 217 6.33 14.01 -13.63
C GLN A 217 6.79 13.78 -15.08
N LYS A 218 6.06 12.98 -15.86
CA LYS A 218 6.32 12.83 -17.31
C LYS A 218 6.02 14.13 -18.06
N LEU A 219 4.91 14.80 -17.73
CA LEU A 219 4.54 16.08 -18.33
C LEU A 219 5.57 17.17 -18.01
N ARG A 220 6.08 17.22 -16.77
CA ARG A 220 7.20 18.11 -16.39
C ARG A 220 8.43 17.92 -17.28
N LYS A 221 8.85 16.67 -17.48
CA LYS A 221 10.00 16.35 -18.36
C LYS A 221 9.74 16.73 -19.82
N LYS A 222 8.51 16.51 -20.32
CA LYS A 222 8.10 16.87 -21.68
C LYS A 222 8.10 18.39 -21.88
N SER A 223 7.75 19.15 -20.85
CA SER A 223 7.82 20.61 -20.82
C SER A 223 9.21 21.17 -20.48
N ALA A 224 10.25 20.34 -20.45
CA ALA A 224 11.63 20.72 -20.13
C ALA A 224 11.81 21.42 -18.77
N LEU A 225 10.99 21.05 -17.78
CA LEU A 225 11.06 21.54 -16.41
C LEU A 225 11.99 20.66 -15.57
N GLU A 226 12.77 21.29 -14.69
CA GLU A 226 13.56 20.59 -13.67
C GLU A 226 12.68 20.22 -12.45
N PRO A 227 13.06 19.18 -11.67
CA PRO A 227 12.32 18.82 -10.46
C PRO A 227 12.21 19.95 -9.43
N THR A 228 13.18 20.85 -9.40
CA THR A 228 13.24 22.04 -8.52
C THR A 228 12.37 23.19 -8.97
N ASP A 229 11.87 23.17 -10.21
CA ASP A 229 11.05 24.26 -10.73
C ASP A 229 9.68 24.28 -10.05
N LEU A 230 9.31 25.49 -9.60
CA LEU A 230 8.00 25.75 -9.02
C LEU A 230 6.97 25.86 -10.14
N VAL A 231 6.02 24.92 -10.15
CA VAL A 231 4.87 24.92 -11.06
C VAL A 231 3.61 24.61 -10.30
N GLU A 232 2.51 25.17 -10.78
CA GLU A 232 1.17 24.85 -10.30
C GLU A 232 0.58 23.74 -11.16
N VAL A 233 -0.02 22.75 -10.50
CA VAL A 233 -0.61 21.60 -11.17
C VAL A 233 -2.12 21.66 -11.00
N TYR A 234 -2.80 21.76 -12.12
CA TYR A 234 -4.26 21.76 -12.19
C TYR A 234 -4.76 20.40 -12.69
N PHE A 235 -5.85 19.94 -12.09
CA PHE A 235 -6.49 18.67 -12.39
C PHE A 235 -7.99 18.89 -12.64
N ASP A 236 -8.51 18.26 -13.69
CA ASP A 236 -9.96 18.11 -13.89
C ASP A 236 -10.31 16.67 -14.24
N SER A 237 -11.42 16.20 -13.70
CA SER A 237 -11.97 14.88 -14.00
C SER A 237 -12.88 14.99 -15.22
N LEU A 238 -12.59 14.20 -16.25
CA LEU A 238 -13.38 14.10 -17.48
C LEU A 238 -14.53 13.09 -17.35
N ASP A 239 -14.50 12.23 -16.34
CA ASP A 239 -15.56 11.26 -16.09
C ASP A 239 -16.87 11.95 -15.68
N GLN A 240 -18.01 11.36 -16.08
CA GLN A 240 -19.35 11.85 -15.72
C GLN A 240 -19.59 11.80 -14.20
N ASP A 241 -19.05 10.79 -13.53
CA ASP A 241 -19.05 10.68 -12.07
C ASP A 241 -17.71 11.14 -11.51
N LYS A 242 -17.67 12.36 -10.97
CA LYS A 242 -16.49 12.95 -10.34
C LYS A 242 -16.28 12.47 -8.89
N ALA A 243 -17.21 11.70 -8.30
CA ALA A 243 -17.10 11.28 -6.90
C ALA A 243 -15.88 10.38 -6.66
N VAL A 244 -15.57 9.50 -7.61
CA VAL A 244 -14.42 8.59 -7.54
C VAL A 244 -13.10 9.36 -7.55
N SER A 245 -12.92 10.28 -8.50
CA SER A 245 -11.70 11.08 -8.59
C SER A 245 -11.56 12.02 -7.39
N GLN A 246 -12.63 12.67 -6.94
CA GLN A 246 -12.61 13.52 -5.74
C GLN A 246 -12.24 12.76 -4.47
N ARG A 247 -12.79 11.55 -4.28
CA ARG A 247 -12.45 10.70 -3.13
C ARG A 247 -10.96 10.36 -3.11
N ILE A 248 -10.39 9.96 -4.26
CA ILE A 248 -8.98 9.61 -4.39
C ILE A 248 -8.09 10.81 -4.07
N LEU A 249 -8.41 11.98 -4.66
CA LEU A 249 -7.65 13.21 -4.45
C LEU A 249 -7.66 13.65 -2.98
N HIS A 250 -8.80 13.54 -2.31
CA HIS A 250 -8.92 13.88 -0.89
C HIS A 250 -8.21 12.86 0.02
N SER A 251 -8.37 11.57 -0.26
CA SER A 251 -7.74 10.47 0.51
C SER A 251 -6.20 10.52 0.46
N GLN A 252 -5.63 10.90 -0.68
CA GLN A 252 -4.18 10.87 -0.95
C GLN A 252 -3.57 12.28 -1.11
N GLU A 253 -4.25 13.33 -0.66
CA GLU A 253 -3.82 14.71 -0.87
C GLU A 253 -2.40 14.97 -0.37
N GLN A 254 -2.10 14.53 0.86
CA GLN A 254 -0.79 14.73 1.47
C GLN A 254 0.32 14.01 0.68
N TYR A 255 0.06 12.78 0.25
CA TYR A 255 1.00 12.01 -0.56
C TYR A 255 1.30 12.67 -1.91
N ILE A 256 0.27 13.19 -2.57
CA ILE A 256 0.40 13.92 -3.85
C ILE A 256 1.17 15.22 -3.65
N ARG A 257 0.86 15.97 -2.58
CA ARG A 257 1.52 17.23 -2.23
C ARG A 257 3.00 17.04 -1.97
N ASP A 258 3.38 16.03 -1.20
CA ASP A 258 4.77 15.73 -0.87
C ASP A 258 5.57 15.27 -2.11
N ALA A 259 4.92 14.59 -3.06
CA ALA A 259 5.56 14.10 -4.28
C ALA A 259 5.73 15.18 -5.37
N ILE A 260 4.83 16.15 -5.46
CA ILE A 260 4.86 17.23 -6.47
C ILE A 260 5.56 18.48 -5.93
N GLY A 261 5.53 18.68 -4.60
CA GLY A 261 5.98 19.90 -3.93
C GLY A 261 4.95 21.04 -3.95
N SER A 262 3.75 20.79 -4.47
CA SER A 262 2.64 21.75 -4.52
C SER A 262 1.30 21.03 -4.33
N PRO A 263 0.25 21.71 -3.81
CA PRO A 263 -1.09 21.14 -3.80
C PRO A 263 -1.59 20.92 -5.24
N LEU A 264 -2.44 19.91 -5.42
CA LEU A 264 -3.14 19.68 -6.68
C LEU A 264 -4.39 20.56 -6.71
N LEU A 265 -4.51 21.41 -7.72
CA LEU A 265 -5.56 22.43 -7.80
C LEU A 265 -6.68 21.99 -8.74
N PRO A 266 -7.96 22.23 -8.40
CA PRO A 266 -9.04 22.09 -9.36
C PRO A 266 -8.85 23.04 -10.56
N LEU A 267 -9.17 22.60 -11.77
CA LEU A 267 -9.09 23.49 -12.94
C LEU A 267 -9.99 24.75 -12.81
N SER A 268 -11.07 24.68 -12.02
CA SER A 268 -11.98 25.79 -11.77
C SER A 268 -11.33 26.99 -11.06
N VAL A 269 -10.22 26.80 -10.34
CA VAL A 269 -9.51 27.88 -9.64
C VAL A 269 -8.37 28.48 -10.49
N MET A 270 -8.16 27.98 -11.71
CA MET A 270 -7.13 28.50 -12.60
C MET A 270 -7.46 29.94 -13.04
N PRO A 271 -6.59 30.92 -12.75
CA PRO A 271 -6.81 32.29 -13.21
C PRO A 271 -6.71 32.39 -14.74
N SER A 272 -7.48 33.31 -15.34
CA SER A 272 -7.46 33.53 -16.80
C SER A 272 -6.12 34.06 -17.32
N HIS A 273 -5.33 34.71 -16.48
CA HIS A 273 -3.99 35.21 -16.78
C HIS A 273 -2.86 34.21 -16.50
N ALA A 274 -3.18 32.99 -16.06
CA ALA A 274 -2.18 31.96 -15.79
C ALA A 274 -1.51 31.49 -17.09
N VAL A 275 -0.17 31.41 -17.08
CA VAL A 275 0.61 31.00 -18.25
C VAL A 275 0.80 29.48 -18.23
N LEU A 276 0.17 28.81 -19.20
CA LEU A 276 0.27 27.37 -19.38
C LEU A 276 1.65 26.96 -19.88
N VAL A 277 2.22 25.93 -19.26
CA VAL A 277 3.54 25.34 -19.57
C VAL A 277 3.39 23.96 -20.23
N GLY A 278 2.31 23.25 -19.94
CA GLY A 278 1.99 21.98 -20.58
C GLY A 278 0.58 21.52 -20.22
N GLU A 279 -0.04 20.80 -21.13
CA GLU A 279 -1.36 20.21 -20.94
C GLU A 279 -1.37 18.82 -21.59
N GLU A 280 -2.00 17.87 -20.90
CA GLU A 280 -2.20 16.53 -21.43
C GLU A 280 -3.48 15.91 -20.85
N SER A 281 -4.27 15.32 -21.75
CA SER A 281 -5.51 14.62 -21.44
C SER A 281 -5.27 13.12 -21.39
N PHE A 282 -5.87 12.46 -20.41
CA PHE A 282 -5.74 11.02 -20.20
C PHE A 282 -7.13 10.36 -20.14
N HIS A 283 -7.27 9.22 -20.82
CA HIS A 283 -8.53 8.49 -20.90
C HIS A 283 -8.35 7.03 -20.47
N GLY A 284 -9.26 6.54 -19.63
CA GLY A 284 -9.32 5.13 -19.22
C GLY A 284 -8.13 4.66 -18.37
N ILE A 285 -7.42 5.58 -17.71
CA ILE A 285 -6.27 5.27 -16.89
C ILE A 285 -6.73 4.78 -15.52
N SER A 286 -6.45 3.51 -15.21
CA SER A 286 -6.90 2.88 -13.97
C SER A 286 -8.41 3.02 -13.72
N GLY A 287 -9.22 3.20 -14.77
CA GLY A 287 -10.68 3.40 -14.69
C GLY A 287 -11.13 4.87 -14.61
N ILE A 288 -10.21 5.83 -14.64
CA ILE A 288 -10.52 7.28 -14.63
C ILE A 288 -9.98 8.01 -15.86
N SER A 289 -10.66 9.09 -16.23
CA SER A 289 -10.26 10.00 -17.29
C SER A 289 -10.11 11.41 -16.72
N PHE A 290 -8.99 12.07 -17.01
CA PHE A 290 -8.66 13.35 -16.41
C PHE A 290 -7.71 14.18 -17.28
N ASP A 291 -7.74 15.49 -17.05
CA ASP A 291 -6.85 16.47 -17.66
C ASP A 291 -5.86 17.00 -16.63
N ILE A 292 -4.59 17.09 -17.02
CA ILE A 292 -3.55 17.74 -16.23
C ILE A 292 -3.06 18.98 -16.99
N LYS A 293 -3.05 20.12 -16.29
CA LYS A 293 -2.44 21.36 -16.79
C LYS A 293 -1.34 21.82 -15.84
N LEU A 294 -0.16 22.10 -16.37
CA LEU A 294 0.94 22.73 -15.66
C LEU A 294 0.95 24.21 -16.01
N ALA A 295 0.94 25.09 -15.01
CA ALA A 295 1.11 26.52 -15.21
C ALA A 295 2.27 27.07 -14.38
N ARG A 296 2.78 28.22 -14.80
CA ARG A 296 3.66 29.01 -13.94
C ARG A 296 2.87 29.53 -12.74
N PRO A 297 3.50 29.66 -11.56
CA PRO A 297 2.86 30.29 -10.41
C PRO A 297 2.23 31.62 -10.77
N ALA A 298 0.93 31.75 -10.52
CA ALA A 298 0.17 32.94 -10.86
C ALA A 298 -0.24 33.72 -9.61
N LEU A 299 -0.20 35.05 -9.71
CA LEU A 299 -0.69 35.93 -8.67
C LEU A 299 -2.21 35.81 -8.54
N VAL A 300 -2.69 35.66 -7.31
CA VAL A 300 -4.12 35.72 -6.98
C VAL A 300 -4.38 36.88 -6.05
N PHE A 301 -5.51 37.54 -6.29
CA PHE A 301 -5.91 38.73 -5.59
C PHE A 301 -7.18 38.44 -4.80
N ASN A 302 -7.19 38.83 -3.53
CA ASN A 302 -8.44 38.85 -2.77
C ASN A 302 -9.21 40.12 -3.13
N SER A 303 -10.19 39.98 -4.03
CA SER A 303 -10.97 41.11 -4.53
C SER A 303 -11.63 41.92 -3.41
N ASP A 304 -12.21 41.25 -2.41
CA ASP A 304 -12.93 41.94 -1.33
C ASP A 304 -11.99 42.78 -0.47
N ALA A 305 -10.82 42.21 -0.14
CA ALA A 305 -9.83 42.89 0.68
C ALA A 305 -9.18 44.08 -0.07
N ILE A 306 -8.92 43.95 -1.38
CA ILE A 306 -8.35 45.06 -2.18
C ILE A 306 -9.39 46.16 -2.41
N VAL A 307 -10.65 45.80 -2.65
CA VAL A 307 -11.74 46.78 -2.81
C VAL A 307 -11.93 47.58 -1.52
N ALA A 308 -11.77 46.95 -0.35
CA ALA A 308 -11.81 47.64 0.95
C ALA A 308 -10.68 48.68 1.10
N LEU A 309 -9.49 48.44 0.56
CA LEU A 309 -8.36 49.40 0.58
C LEU A 309 -8.66 50.68 -0.23
N TYR A 310 -9.48 50.57 -1.27
CA TYR A 310 -9.89 51.71 -2.11
C TYR A 310 -11.31 52.19 -1.81
N SER A 311 -11.85 51.91 -0.62
CA SER A 311 -13.18 52.37 -0.18
C SER A 311 -14.30 51.99 -1.16
N GLY A 312 -14.20 50.84 -1.84
CA GLY A 312 -15.22 50.37 -2.79
C GLY A 312 -14.95 50.70 -4.26
N ASN A 313 -13.84 51.36 -4.61
CA ASN A 313 -13.56 51.73 -6.01
C ASN A 313 -13.01 50.54 -6.84
N SER A 314 -13.84 50.02 -7.74
CA SER A 314 -13.53 48.88 -8.61
C SER A 314 -12.54 49.22 -9.73
N GLU A 315 -12.49 50.46 -10.21
CA GLU A 315 -11.52 50.86 -11.24
C GLU A 315 -10.09 50.89 -10.69
N PHE A 316 -9.91 51.48 -9.51
CA PHE A 316 -8.61 51.51 -8.81
C PHE A 316 -8.11 50.10 -8.50
N THR A 317 -9.01 49.20 -8.09
CA THR A 317 -8.69 47.79 -7.90
C THR A 317 -8.18 47.14 -9.19
N ARG A 318 -8.83 47.40 -10.32
CA ARG A 318 -8.42 46.86 -11.63
C ARG A 318 -7.05 47.43 -12.07
N TYR A 319 -6.81 48.72 -11.87
CA TYR A 319 -5.51 49.33 -12.21
C TYR A 319 -4.38 48.76 -11.36
N LEU A 320 -4.61 48.56 -10.05
CA LEU A 320 -3.64 47.93 -9.17
C LEU A 320 -3.36 46.48 -9.59
N GLN A 321 -4.39 45.69 -9.89
CA GLN A 321 -4.22 44.31 -10.37
C GLN A 321 -3.42 44.26 -11.68
N THR A 322 -3.75 45.14 -12.63
CA THR A 322 -3.04 45.24 -13.91
C THR A 322 -1.58 45.62 -13.70
N TYR A 323 -1.31 46.58 -12.80
CA TYR A 323 0.05 46.97 -12.43
C TYR A 323 0.82 45.78 -11.85
N LEU A 324 0.27 45.07 -10.87
CA LEU A 324 0.94 43.93 -10.23
C LEU A 324 1.19 42.78 -11.20
N LEU A 325 0.24 42.49 -12.10
CA LEU A 325 0.40 41.48 -13.15
C LEU A 325 1.45 41.85 -14.22
N SER A 326 1.71 43.14 -14.42
CA SER A 326 2.75 43.60 -15.35
C SER A 326 4.18 43.46 -14.81
N ARG A 327 4.34 43.24 -13.49
CA ARG A 327 5.64 43.14 -12.85
C ARG A 327 6.23 41.73 -12.99
N ASP A 328 7.55 41.67 -12.98
CA ASP A 328 8.25 40.38 -12.92
C ASP A 328 8.00 39.69 -11.58
N TYR A 329 7.63 38.40 -11.65
CA TYR A 329 7.26 37.60 -10.49
C TYR A 329 8.40 37.42 -9.49
N ALA A 330 9.64 37.23 -9.96
CA ALA A 330 10.79 37.01 -9.09
C ALA A 330 11.11 38.28 -8.30
N ASN A 331 11.10 39.44 -8.98
CA ASN A 331 11.30 40.73 -8.34
C ASN A 331 10.21 41.02 -7.29
N LEU A 332 8.95 40.78 -7.64
CA LEU A 332 7.82 40.98 -6.72
C LEU A 332 7.96 40.09 -5.47
N LYS A 333 8.34 38.83 -5.64
CA LYS A 333 8.60 37.90 -4.54
C LYS A 333 9.73 38.40 -3.63
N THR A 334 10.84 38.88 -4.19
CA THR A 334 11.96 39.43 -3.41
C THR A 334 11.56 40.68 -2.64
N GLU A 335 10.78 41.58 -3.23
CA GLU A 335 10.31 42.79 -2.55
C GLU A 335 9.38 42.47 -1.38
N PHE A 336 8.45 41.53 -1.55
CA PHE A 336 7.63 41.07 -0.42
C PHE A 336 8.47 40.42 0.68
N GLN A 337 9.56 39.71 0.35
CA GLN A 337 10.46 39.14 1.36
C GLN A 337 11.24 40.24 2.12
N GLN A 338 11.72 41.27 1.42
CA GLN A 338 12.43 42.39 2.03
C GLN A 338 11.52 43.26 2.90
N GLY A 339 10.26 43.45 2.47
CA GLY A 339 9.24 44.21 3.18
C GLY A 339 8.52 43.45 4.31
N ASN A 340 9.04 42.31 4.75
CA ASN A 340 8.42 41.44 5.77
C ASN A 340 6.93 41.11 5.45
N GLY A 341 6.66 40.80 4.18
CA GLY A 341 5.33 40.50 3.67
C GLY A 341 4.48 41.72 3.29
N LYS A 342 5.05 42.93 3.25
CA LYS A 342 4.34 44.15 2.86
C LYS A 342 5.02 44.86 1.71
N ILE A 343 4.21 45.43 0.81
CA ILE A 343 4.64 46.31 -0.29
C ILE A 343 3.77 47.55 -0.26
N THR A 344 4.36 48.73 -0.44
CA THR A 344 3.60 49.96 -0.66
C THR A 344 3.67 50.31 -2.14
N VAL A 345 2.52 50.47 -2.78
CA VAL A 345 2.41 50.89 -4.18
C VAL A 345 1.96 52.34 -4.19
N ASP A 346 2.84 53.24 -4.63
CA ASP A 346 2.63 54.69 -4.71
C ASP A 346 2.87 55.27 -6.12
N CYS A 347 3.31 54.43 -7.06
CA CYS A 347 3.75 54.85 -8.39
C CYS A 347 2.65 54.93 -9.45
N ILE A 348 1.39 54.68 -9.10
CA ILE A 348 0.26 54.74 -10.05
C ILE A 348 -0.32 56.16 -10.04
N GLU A 349 -0.21 56.85 -11.19
CA GLU A 349 -0.71 58.22 -11.33
C GLU A 349 -2.19 58.32 -10.98
N ASN A 350 -2.56 59.34 -10.20
CA ASN A 350 -3.92 59.63 -9.74
C ASN A 350 -4.54 58.58 -8.80
N MET A 351 -3.74 57.71 -8.18
CA MET A 351 -4.20 56.75 -7.16
C MET A 351 -3.56 57.01 -5.78
N PRO A 352 -4.29 56.80 -4.67
CA PRO A 352 -3.70 56.91 -3.34
C PRO A 352 -2.70 55.77 -3.12
N ALA A 353 -1.63 56.05 -2.36
CA ALA A 353 -0.66 55.04 -1.98
C ALA A 353 -1.33 53.96 -1.11
N VAL A 354 -1.14 52.69 -1.49
CA VAL A 354 -1.77 51.55 -0.79
C VAL A 354 -0.70 50.56 -0.34
N SER A 355 -0.83 50.11 0.90
CA SER A 355 0.03 49.06 1.46
C SER A 355 -0.64 47.70 1.31
N LEU A 356 -0.06 46.86 0.47
CA LEU A 356 -0.47 45.48 0.24
C LEU A 356 0.25 44.56 1.22
N VAL A 357 -0.48 43.53 1.65
CA VAL A 357 -0.02 42.54 2.62
C VAL A 357 -0.15 41.17 1.97
N LEU A 358 0.95 40.43 1.95
CA LEU A 358 1.03 39.09 1.41
C LEU A 358 0.15 38.15 2.26
N ARG A 359 -0.55 37.24 1.58
CA ARG A 359 -1.55 36.33 2.17
C ARG A 359 -2.78 37.02 2.75
N GLU A 360 -3.00 38.32 2.54
CA GLU A 360 -4.24 39.01 2.92
C GLU A 360 -4.86 39.67 1.69
N HIS A 361 -4.08 40.50 1.02
CA HIS A 361 -4.46 41.23 -0.19
C HIS A 361 -4.00 40.48 -1.46
N VAL A 362 -2.77 39.96 -1.45
CA VAL A 362 -2.12 39.32 -2.60
C VAL A 362 -1.52 37.97 -2.20
N TYR A 363 -1.71 36.97 -3.05
CA TYR A 363 -1.13 35.64 -2.92
C TYR A 363 -0.18 35.41 -4.09
N LEU A 364 1.02 34.92 -3.78
CA LEU A 364 2.04 34.65 -4.80
C LEU A 364 1.71 33.42 -5.64
N THR A 365 0.94 32.49 -5.08
CA THR A 365 0.51 31.27 -5.76
C THR A 365 -0.99 31.07 -5.57
N VAL A 366 -1.63 30.45 -6.56
CA VAL A 366 -3.01 29.97 -6.50
C VAL A 366 -3.14 28.90 -5.42
N GLY A 367 -2.09 28.10 -5.20
CA GLY A 367 -2.02 27.13 -4.12
C GLY A 367 -2.15 27.75 -2.73
N ASP A 368 -1.41 28.82 -2.44
CA ASP A 368 -1.50 29.52 -1.16
C ASP A 368 -2.90 30.09 -0.91
N TYR A 369 -3.54 30.63 -1.97
CA TYR A 369 -4.91 31.13 -1.89
C TYR A 369 -5.91 29.99 -1.60
N PHE A 370 -5.83 28.90 -2.37
CA PHE A 370 -6.72 27.75 -2.26
C PHE A 370 -6.63 27.06 -0.89
N CYS A 371 -5.40 26.87 -0.38
CA CYS A 371 -5.21 26.29 0.95
C CYS A 371 -5.82 27.16 2.05
N ARG A 372 -5.76 28.49 1.92
CA ARG A 372 -6.40 29.40 2.89
C ARG A 372 -7.93 29.31 2.81
N THR A 373 -8.51 29.38 1.63
CA THR A 373 -9.98 29.36 1.46
C THR A 373 -10.63 28.04 1.87
N ASN A 374 -9.89 26.93 1.86
CA ASN A 374 -10.38 25.63 2.35
C ASN A 374 -10.11 25.38 3.84
N SER A 375 -9.30 26.23 4.48
CA SER A 375 -9.00 26.12 5.93
C SER A 375 -9.90 27.02 6.79
N GLU A 376 -10.56 28.00 6.17
CA GLU A 376 -11.67 28.80 6.72
C GLU A 376 -13.01 28.10 6.46
#